data_AF-A0A3Q9QXY3-F1
#
_entry.id   AF-A0A3Q9QXY3-F1
#
_cell.length_a   1.000
_cell.length_b   1.000
_cell.length_c   1.000
_cell.angle_alpha   90.00
_cell.angle_beta   90.00
_cell.angle_gamma   90.00
#
_symmetry.space_group_name_H-M   'P 1'
#
loop_
_entity.id
_entity.type
_entity.pdbx_description
1 polymer ?
#
loop_
_entity_poly.entity_id
_entity_poly.type
_entity_poly.pdbx_seq_one_letter_code
_entity_poly.pdbx_strand_id
1 'polypeptide(L)' 'MVTLAFFILTVLLTLLIAFFDTRIFEYSYVEALRNLFFTEIAAGKYIVFAGLLVGLLISMIIDVRIFLSKKNNKTNGNQA' A
#
# COMPACT_ATOMS: atom_id res chain seq x y z
N MET A 1 6.78 -0.91 11.79
CA MET A 1 6.96 -1.77 10.60
C MET A 1 6.58 -0.94 9.39
N VAL A 2 7.50 -0.84 8.44
CA VAL A 2 7.34 0.01 7.25
C VAL A 2 6.20 -0.51 6.36
N THR A 3 5.97 -1.83 6.37
CA THR A 3 4.83 -2.48 5.70
C THR A 3 3.46 -2.02 6.23
N LEU A 4 3.32 -1.87 7.55
CA LEU A 4 2.06 -1.41 8.16
C LEU A 4 1.75 0.04 7.80
N ALA A 5 2.76 0.90 7.77
CA ALA A 5 2.62 2.29 7.33
C ALA A 5 2.24 2.37 5.85
N PHE A 6 2.85 1.52 5.00
CA PHE A 6 2.47 1.40 3.59
C PHE A 6 0.99 1.05 3.44
N PHE A 7 0.51 -0.01 4.13
CA PHE A 7 -0.89 -0.41 4.09
C PHE A 7 -1.86 0.70 4.51
N ILE A 8 -1.56 1.40 5.62
CA ILE A 8 -2.41 2.50 6.09
C ILE A 8 -2.48 3.61 5.05
N LEU A 9 -1.33 4.02 4.50
CA LEU A 9 -1.29 5.07 3.47
C LEU A 9 -2.05 4.67 2.21
N THR A 10 -1.90 3.43 1.75
CA THR A 10 -2.63 2.95 0.57
C THR A 10 -4.14 2.96 0.82
N VAL A 11 -4.59 2.43 1.97
CA VAL A 11 -6.02 2.42 2.33
C VAL A 11 -6.57 3.84 2.46
N LEU A 12 -5.83 4.77 3.10
CA LEU A 12 -6.26 6.15 3.25
C LEU A 12 -6.37 6.87 1.90
N LEU A 13 -5.38 6.67 1.01
CA LEU A 13 -5.42 7.23 -0.34
C LEU A 13 -6.60 6.68 -1.13
N THR A 14 -6.85 5.36 -1.09
CA THR A 14 -7.99 4.74 -1.79
C THR A 14 -9.32 5.29 -1.26
N LEU A 15 -9.46 5.44 0.06
CA LEU A 15 -10.65 6.05 0.66
C LEU A 15 -10.84 7.51 0.24
N LEU A 16 -9.75 8.28 0.20
CA LEU A 16 -9.78 9.68 -0.22
C LEU A 16 -10.20 9.80 -1.69
N ILE A 17 -9.63 8.96 -2.57
CA ILE A 17 -10.00 8.90 -3.98
C ILE A 17 -11.48 8.54 -4.12
N ALA A 18 -11.96 7.51 -3.41
CA ALA A 18 -13.37 7.13 -3.42
C ALA A 18 -14.28 8.29 -2.94
N PHE A 19 -13.86 9.04 -1.92
CA PHE A 19 -14.59 10.23 -1.45
C PHE A 19 -14.66 11.32 -2.52
N PHE A 20 -13.56 11.61 -3.21
CA PHE A 20 -13.56 12.53 -4.34
C PHE A 20 -14.47 12.04 -5.47
N ASP A 21 -14.44 10.75 -5.80
CA ASP A 21 -15.23 10.17 -6.88
C ASP A 21 -16.74 10.30 -6.61
N THR A 22 -17.18 10.09 -5.36
CA THR A 22 -18.59 10.32 -4.96
C THR A 22 -19.02 11.78 -5.08
N ARG A 23 -18.11 12.73 -4.89
CA ARG A 23 -18.40 14.17 -4.99
C ARG A 23 -18.38 14.69 -6.42
N ILE A 24 -17.59 14.10 -7.30
CA ILE A 24 -17.44 14.52 -8.69
C ILE A 24 -18.49 13.87 -9.59
N PHE A 25 -18.82 12.60 -9.35
CA PHE A 25 -19.70 11.82 -10.23
C PHE A 25 -21.09 11.52 -9.65
N GLU A 26 -21.41 12.03 -8.46
CA GLU A 26 -22.71 11.82 -7.76
C GLU A 26 -23.08 10.35 -7.51
N TYR A 27 -22.12 9.42 -7.65
CA TYR A 27 -22.33 8.01 -7.36
C TYR A 27 -22.38 7.75 -5.85
N SER A 28 -23.14 6.73 -5.44
CA SER A 28 -23.16 6.26 -4.06
C SER A 28 -21.80 5.69 -3.66
N TYR A 29 -21.43 5.77 -2.37
CA TYR A 29 -20.08 5.42 -1.87
C TYR A 29 -19.63 3.99 -2.24
N VAL A 30 -20.57 3.05 -2.22
CA VAL A 30 -20.32 1.65 -2.58
C VAL A 30 -20.15 1.49 -4.09
N GLU A 31 -20.83 2.32 -4.87
CA GLU A 31 -20.85 2.30 -6.32
C GLU A 31 -19.59 2.95 -6.90
N ALA A 32 -19.11 4.03 -6.29
CA ALA A 32 -17.80 4.62 -6.57
C ALA A 32 -16.66 3.64 -6.28
N LEU A 33 -16.70 2.94 -5.13
CA LEU A 33 -15.72 1.89 -4.81
C LEU A 33 -15.72 0.77 -5.85
N ARG A 34 -16.91 0.27 -6.21
CA ARG A 34 -17.03 -0.78 -7.23
C ARG A 34 -16.55 -0.27 -8.58
N ASN A 35 -16.89 0.97 -8.96
CA ASN A 35 -16.52 1.54 -10.25
C ASN A 35 -15.03 1.84 -10.34
N LEU A 36 -14.38 2.24 -9.25
CA LEU A 36 -12.92 2.40 -9.20
C LEU A 36 -12.23 1.07 -9.54
N PHE A 37 -12.61 -0.02 -8.84
CA PHE A 37 -12.05 -1.35 -9.10
C PHE A 37 -12.43 -1.90 -10.48
N PHE A 38 -13.67 -1.71 -10.94
CA PHE A 38 -14.13 -2.23 -12.23
C PHE A 38 -13.57 -1.45 -13.42
N THR A 39 -13.49 -0.12 -13.32
CA THR A 39 -12.99 0.76 -14.38
C THR A 39 -11.49 0.62 -14.53
N GLU A 40 -10.73 0.42 -13.46
CA GLU A 40 -9.29 0.13 -13.56
C GLU A 40 -9.01 -1.20 -14.26
N ILE A 41 -9.80 -2.24 -13.97
CA ILE A 41 -9.68 -3.56 -14.62
C ILE A 41 -10.19 -3.49 -16.08
N ALA A 42 -11.31 -2.82 -16.34
CA ALA A 42 -11.90 -2.69 -17.67
C ALA A 42 -11.10 -1.79 -18.61
N ALA A 43 -10.41 -0.77 -18.08
CA ALA A 43 -9.51 0.09 -18.85
C ALA A 43 -8.13 -0.53 -19.11
N GLY A 44 -7.85 -1.74 -18.60
CA GLY A 44 -6.59 -2.45 -18.77
C GLY A 44 -5.38 -1.76 -18.11
N LYS A 45 -5.63 -0.79 -17.21
CA LYS A 45 -4.59 -0.01 -16.54
C LYS A 45 -4.27 -0.65 -15.20
N TYR A 46 -3.38 -1.62 -15.21
CA TYR A 46 -2.84 -2.27 -14.00
C TYR A 46 -1.86 -1.39 -13.20
N ILE A 47 -1.85 -0.07 -13.40
CA ILE A 47 -0.89 0.84 -12.78
C ILE A 47 -1.02 0.83 -11.26
N VAL A 48 -2.24 0.85 -10.74
CA VAL A 48 -2.47 0.80 -9.28
C VAL A 48 -2.10 -0.56 -8.72
N PHE A 49 -2.45 -1.66 -9.40
CA PHE A 49 -2.08 -3.01 -8.96
C PHE A 49 -0.56 -3.24 -8.98
N ALA A 50 0.12 -2.79 -10.04
CA ALA A 50 1.56 -2.86 -10.18
C ALA A 50 2.28 -1.98 -9.15
N GLY A 51 1.78 -0.76 -8.92
CA GLY A 51 2.30 0.15 -7.89
C GLY A 51 2.14 -0.43 -6.48
N LEU A 52 1.01 -1.07 -6.21
CA LEU A 52 0.74 -1.71 -4.93
C LEU A 52 1.68 -2.91 -4.70
N LEU A 53 1.88 -3.76 -5.72
CA LEU A 53 2.84 -4.87 -5.66
C LEU A 53 4.28 -4.39 -5.44
N VAL A 54 4.74 -3.39 -6.20
CA VAL A 54 6.10 -2.85 -6.07
C VAL A 54 6.30 -2.20 -4.70
N GLY A 55 5.35 -1.40 -4.23
CA GLY A 55 5.40 -0.78 -2.90
C GLY A 55 5.38 -1.80 -1.76
N LEU A 56 4.62 -2.88 -1.91
CA LEU A 56 4.59 -3.98 -0.94
C LEU A 56 5.93 -4.73 -0.90
N LEU A 57 6.51 -5.05 -2.06
CA LEU A 57 7.83 -5.69 -2.11
C LEU A 57 8.92 -4.82 -1.47
N ILE A 58 8.96 -3.53 -1.78
CA ILE A 58 9.95 -2.60 -1.23
C ILE A 58 9.79 -2.46 0.28
N SER A 59 8.56 -2.25 0.76
CA SER A 59 8.31 -2.12 2.20
C SER A 59 8.64 -3.40 2.98
N MET A 60 8.38 -4.57 2.39
CA MET A 60 8.76 -5.86 2.96
C MET A 60 10.28 -6.04 3.03
N ILE A 61 11.01 -5.70 1.97
CA ILE A 61 12.48 -5.74 1.95
C ILE A 61 13.06 -4.84 3.05
N ILE A 62 12.49 -3.63 3.25
CA ILE A 62 12.95 -2.70 4.28
C ILE A 62 12.71 -3.27 5.68
N ASP A 63 11.52 -3.81 5.97
CA ASP A 63 11.25 -4.43 7.27
C ASP A 63 12.17 -5.63 7.53
N VAL A 64 12.41 -6.48 6.53
CA VAL A 64 13.33 -7.63 6.61
C VAL A 64 14.76 -7.16 6.87
N ARG A 65 15.22 -6.11 6.18
CA ARG A 65 16.56 -5.53 6.37
C ARG A 65 16.72 -4.99 7.79
N ILE A 66 15.73 -4.23 8.30
CA ILE A 66 15.75 -3.69 9.67
C ILE A 66 15.81 -4.83 10.69
N PHE A 67 15.04 -5.90 10.47
CA PHE A 67 15.04 -7.08 11.34
C PHE A 67 16.40 -7.79 11.36
N LEU A 68 17.02 -8.01 10.19
CA LEU A 68 18.36 -8.60 10.06
C LEU A 68 19.45 -7.73 10.70
N SER A 69 19.43 -6.41 10.48
CA SER A 69 20.39 -5.49 11.10
C SER A 69 20.27 -5.47 12.62
N LYS A 70 19.06 -5.56 13.16
CA LYS A 70 18.83 -5.63 14.62
C LYS A 70 19.33 -6.96 15.21
N LYS A 71 19.21 -8.07 14.46
CA LYS A 71 19.75 -9.38 14.85
C LYS A 71 21.28 -9.38 14.88
N ASN A 72 21.94 -8.83 13.86
CA ASN A 72 23.42 -8.81 13.79
C ASN A 72 24.06 -7.89 14.85
N ASN A 73 23.44 -6.75 15.18
CA ASN A 73 23.94 -5.89 16.25
C ASN A 73 23.88 -6.55 17.64
N LYS A 74 22.88 -7.41 17.88
CA LYS A 74 22.75 -8.14 19.15
C LYS A 74 23.83 -9.22 19.31
N THR A 75 24.29 -9.81 18.20
CA THR A 75 25.37 -10.82 18.21
C THR A 75 26.76 -10.18 18.40
N ASN A 76 27.01 -9.00 17.82
CA ASN A 76 28.28 -8.28 17.98
C ASN A 76 28.42 -7.59 19.35
N GLY A 77 27.32 -7.17 19.98
CA GLY A 77 27.34 -6.59 21.33
C GLY A 77 27.61 -7.60 22.46
N ASN A 78 27.64 -8.91 22.16
CA ASN A 78 27.94 -9.96 23.13
C ASN A 78 29.40 -10.47 23.01
N GLN A 79 30.21 -9.83 22.16
CA GLN A 79 31.64 -10.09 21.99
C GLN A 79 32.51 -8.89 22.43
N ALA A 80 31.94 -7.90 23.12
CA ALA A 80 32.65 -6.79 23.74
C ALA A 80 32.66 -6.95 25.27
#